data_AF-A0A024HE21-F1
#
_entry.id   AF-A0A024HE21-F1
#
_cell.length_a   1.000
_cell.length_b   1.000
_cell.length_c   1.000
_cell.angle_alpha   90.00
_cell.angle_beta   90.00
_cell.angle_gamma   90.00
#
_symmetry.space_group_name_H-M   'P 1'
#
loop_
_entity.id
_entity.type
_entity.pdbx_description
1 polymer ?
#
loop_
_entity_poly.entity_id
_entity_poly.type
_entity_poly.pdbx_seq_one_letter_code
_entity_poly.pdbx_strand_id
1 'polypeptide(L)'
;MSLQLSIGQASATGPRKENQDALRVVTPPADLAASKGHLLALADGVSQCADGGLAARVTLQALASDYYATPETWAVAQALDRLLLSQNRWLQANGGGQPLLTTLTAC
;
A
#
# COMPACT_ATOMS: atom_id res chain seq x y z
N MET A 1 16.00 17.12 -17.07
CA MET A 1 14.60 17.46 -16.72
C MET A 1 14.14 16.45 -15.69
N SER A 2 13.69 16.91 -14.52
CA SER A 2 13.06 16.03 -13.52
C SER A 2 11.60 15.79 -13.90
N LEU A 3 11.10 14.59 -13.62
CA LEU A 3 9.68 14.25 -13.79
C LEU A 3 8.85 15.12 -12.84
N GLN A 4 7.89 15.87 -13.37
CA GLN A 4 6.89 16.59 -12.58
C GLN A 4 5.59 15.80 -12.55
N LEU A 5 5.15 15.42 -11.35
CA LEU A 5 3.88 14.74 -11.13
C LEU A 5 2.86 15.69 -10.52
N SER A 6 1.66 15.71 -11.09
CA SER A 6 0.47 16.32 -10.48
C SER A 6 -0.44 15.20 -10.01
N ILE A 7 -0.75 15.17 -8.71
CA ILE A 7 -1.44 14.03 -8.09
C ILE A 7 -2.69 14.56 -7.38
N GLY A 8 -3.84 13.97 -7.72
CA GLY A 8 -5.12 14.19 -7.05
C GLY A 8 -5.58 12.92 -6.34
N GLN A 9 -6.21 13.07 -5.18
CA GLN A 9 -6.76 11.97 -4.39
C GLN A 9 -8.23 12.25 -4.11
N ALA A 10 -9.07 11.24 -4.29
CA ALA A 10 -10.48 11.26 -3.92
C ALA A 10 -10.90 9.88 -3.45
N SER A 11 -11.64 9.80 -2.35
CA SER A 11 -12.31 8.59 -1.89
C SER A 11 -13.66 8.98 -1.28
N ALA A 12 -14.65 8.11 -1.42
CA ALA A 12 -16.02 8.36 -1.01
C ALA A 12 -16.58 7.16 -0.27
N THR A 13 -17.21 7.41 0.89
CA THR A 13 -17.81 6.37 1.72
C THR A 13 -18.98 5.64 1.05
N GLY A 14 -19.66 6.31 0.11
CA GLY A 14 -20.85 5.77 -0.56
C GLY A 14 -21.96 5.40 0.45
N PRO A 15 -22.59 4.22 0.33
CA PRO A 15 -23.70 3.80 1.19
C PRO A 15 -23.28 3.20 2.54
N ARG A 16 -21.98 3.05 2.82
CA ARG A 16 -21.45 2.48 4.07
C ARG A 16 -21.44 3.53 5.19
N LYS A 17 -21.36 3.08 6.45
CA LYS A 17 -21.23 3.98 7.62
C LYS A 17 -19.84 4.61 7.71
N GLU A 18 -18.81 3.88 7.33
CA GLU A 18 -17.41 4.29 7.44
C GLU A 18 -16.67 3.97 6.14
N ASN A 19 -15.73 4.85 5.81
CA ASN A 19 -14.86 4.66 4.67
C ASN A 19 -13.63 3.85 5.13
N GLN A 20 -13.48 2.66 4.55
CA GLN A 20 -12.40 1.73 4.87
C GLN A 20 -11.30 1.75 3.79
N ASP A 21 -11.40 2.65 2.82
CA ASP A 21 -10.35 2.90 1.84
C ASP A 21 -9.17 3.62 2.48
N ALA A 22 -7.98 3.32 1.98
CA ALA A 22 -6.78 4.08 2.26
C ALA A 22 -6.08 4.43 0.93
N LEU A 23 -5.58 5.66 0.87
CA LEU A 23 -4.78 6.19 -0.24
C LEU A 23 -3.42 6.62 0.30
N ARG A 24 -2.35 6.35 -0.47
CA ARG A 24 -1.01 6.82 -0.14
C ARG A 24 -0.23 7.20 -1.37
N VAL A 25 0.45 8.33 -1.27
CA VAL A 25 1.36 8.84 -2.30
C VAL A 25 2.69 9.14 -1.63
N VAL A 26 3.78 8.63 -2.21
CA VAL A 26 5.13 8.86 -1.72
C VAL A 26 5.95 9.52 -2.81
N THR A 27 6.55 10.66 -2.46
CA THR A 27 7.57 11.32 -3.27
C THR A 27 8.92 11.04 -2.63
N PRO A 28 9.71 10.10 -3.18
CA PRO A 28 11.00 9.77 -2.60
C PRO A 28 12.07 10.81 -2.96
N PRO A 29 13.25 10.76 -2.32
CA PRO A 29 14.44 11.49 -2.75
C PRO A 29 14.79 11.21 -4.22
N ALA A 30 15.50 12.14 -4.87
CA ALA A 30 15.78 12.09 -6.31
C ALA A 30 16.46 10.78 -6.77
N ASP A 31 17.38 10.24 -5.99
CA ASP A 31 18.10 9.01 -6.34
C ASP A 31 17.18 7.78 -6.38
N LEU A 32 16.29 7.66 -5.38
CA LEU A 32 15.27 6.61 -5.32
C LEU A 32 14.14 6.84 -6.35
N ALA A 33 13.82 8.10 -6.65
CA ALA A 33 12.88 8.42 -7.72
C ALA A 33 13.42 7.99 -9.09
N ALA A 34 14.73 8.09 -9.31
CA ALA A 34 15.37 7.67 -10.56
C ALA A 34 15.43 6.13 -10.72
N SER A 35 15.60 5.39 -9.62
CA SER A 35 15.72 3.93 -9.65
C SER A 35 14.39 3.19 -9.49
N LYS A 36 13.54 3.60 -8.54
CA LYS A 36 12.28 2.94 -8.18
C LYS A 36 11.03 3.75 -8.56
N GLY A 37 11.15 5.06 -8.75
CA GLY A 37 10.03 5.92 -9.10
C GLY A 37 9.14 6.30 -7.92
N HIS A 38 8.00 6.90 -8.23
CA HIS A 38 7.01 7.35 -7.24
C HIS A 38 6.01 6.25 -6.93
N LEU A 39 5.71 6.04 -5.65
CA LEU A 39 4.73 5.07 -5.21
C LEU A 39 3.37 5.74 -5.02
N LEU A 40 2.37 5.27 -5.75
CA LEU A 40 0.95 5.56 -5.52
C LEU A 40 0.27 4.24 -5.17
N ALA A 41 -0.36 4.18 -3.99
CA ALA A 41 -0.97 2.97 -3.49
C ALA A 41 -2.38 3.24 -2.97
N LEU A 42 -3.29 2.32 -3.26
CA LEU A 42 -4.67 2.29 -2.81
C LEU A 42 -4.91 0.93 -2.16
N ALA A 43 -5.60 0.92 -1.02
CA ALA A 43 -6.04 -0.28 -0.35
C ALA A 43 -7.52 -0.15 0.02
N ASP A 44 -8.28 -1.20 -0.22
CA ASP A 44 -9.66 -1.36 0.27
C ASP A 44 -9.63 -2.32 1.47
N GLY A 45 -10.01 -1.79 2.64
CA GLY A 45 -10.08 -2.56 3.87
C GLY A 45 -11.37 -3.39 3.91
N VAL A 46 -11.27 -4.71 4.04
CA VAL A 46 -12.48 -5.53 4.10
C VAL A 46 -13.08 -5.54 5.52
N SER A 47 -14.39 -5.34 5.59
CA SER A 47 -15.18 -5.23 6.82
C SER A 47 -15.27 -6.48 7.71
N GLN A 48 -14.52 -7.55 7.42
CA GLN A 48 -14.51 -8.79 8.22
C GLN A 48 -13.50 -8.77 9.39
N CYS A 49 -12.87 -7.61 9.65
CA CYS A 49 -12.04 -7.38 10.81
C CYS A 49 -12.56 -6.21 11.66
N ALA A 50 -12.15 -6.16 12.93
CA ALA A 50 -12.58 -5.14 13.90
C ALA A 50 -12.36 -3.69 13.44
N ASP A 51 -11.38 -3.44 12.56
CA ASP A 51 -11.16 -2.14 11.91
C ASP A 51 -10.47 -2.31 10.54
N GLY A 52 -11.26 -2.56 9.49
CA GLY A 52 -10.76 -2.73 8.12
C GLY A 52 -10.04 -1.48 7.58
N GLY A 53 -10.47 -0.28 7.99
CA GLY A 53 -9.83 0.97 7.59
C GLY A 53 -8.44 1.14 8.22
N LEU A 54 -8.28 0.75 9.50
CA LEU A 54 -6.95 0.72 10.13
C LEU A 54 -6.03 -0.28 9.45
N ALA A 55 -6.53 -1.47 9.12
CA ALA A 55 -5.76 -2.47 8.38
C ALA A 55 -5.25 -1.90 7.04
N ALA A 56 -6.13 -1.29 6.23
CA ALA A 56 -5.75 -0.67 4.96
C ALA A 56 -4.67 0.42 5.13
N ARG A 57 -4.80 1.30 6.14
CA ARG A 57 -3.80 2.35 6.40
C ARG A 57 -2.45 1.79 6.84
N VAL A 58 -2.44 0.79 7.72
CA VAL A 58 -1.21 0.16 8.22
C VAL A 58 -0.50 -0.58 7.09
N THR A 59 -1.23 -1.32 6.27
CA THR A 59 -0.73 -1.99 5.08
C THR A 59 -0.05 -1.02 4.12
N LEU A 60 -0.71 0.09 3.76
CA LEU A 60 -0.09 1.10 2.89
C LEU A 60 1.13 1.78 3.52
N GLN A 61 1.11 2.00 4.84
CA GLN A 61 2.26 2.53 5.57
C GLN A 61 3.46 1.58 5.55
N ALA A 62 3.23 0.29 5.80
CA ALA A 62 4.27 -0.73 5.72
C ALA A 62 4.82 -0.85 4.29
N LEU A 63 3.93 -0.87 3.28
CA LEU A 63 4.32 -1.00 1.87
C LEU A 63 5.21 0.15 1.43
N ALA A 64 4.83 1.39 1.78
CA ALA A 64 5.61 2.57 1.46
C ALA A 64 7.01 2.54 2.10
N SER A 65 7.11 2.13 3.36
CA SER A 65 8.40 2.04 4.03
C SER A 65 9.28 0.93 3.45
N ASP A 66 8.71 -0.25 3.25
CA ASP A 66 9.46 -1.42 2.82
C ASP A 66 9.89 -1.34 1.35
N TYR A 67 9.05 -0.74 0.49
CA TYR A 67 9.34 -0.59 -0.94
C TYR A 67 10.65 0.15 -1.21
N TYR A 68 10.88 1.28 -0.54
CA TYR A 68 12.11 2.05 -0.67
C TYR A 68 13.30 1.44 0.10
N ALA A 69 13.04 0.54 1.05
CA ALA A 69 14.07 -0.24 1.74
C ALA A 69 14.53 -1.48 0.96
N THR A 70 13.81 -1.89 -0.10
CA THR A 70 14.25 -3.03 -0.93
C THR A 70 15.52 -2.71 -1.72
N PRO A 71 16.38 -3.71 -2.02
CA PRO A 71 17.56 -3.51 -2.83
C PRO A 71 17.25 -2.80 -4.16
N GLU A 72 18.10 -1.86 -4.58
CA GLU A 72 17.94 -1.15 -5.85
C GLU A 72 18.11 -2.05 -7.07
N THR A 73 18.76 -3.21 -6.90
CA THR A 73 18.95 -4.21 -7.94
C THR A 73 17.68 -4.98 -8.29
N TRP A 74 16.62 -4.88 -7.46
CA TRP A 74 15.35 -5.55 -7.72
C TRP A 74 14.51 -4.73 -8.69
N ALA A 75 13.98 -5.41 -9.72
CA ALA A 75 12.95 -4.83 -10.55
C ALA A 75 11.72 -4.46 -9.71
N VAL A 76 11.04 -3.36 -10.07
CA VAL A 76 9.87 -2.86 -9.34
C VAL A 76 8.81 -3.95 -9.12
N ALA A 77 8.50 -4.73 -10.16
CA ALA A 77 7.55 -5.84 -10.07
C ALA A 77 7.98 -6.92 -9.07
N GLN A 78 9.27 -7.28 -9.05
CA GLN A 78 9.81 -8.27 -8.11
C GLN A 78 9.75 -7.77 -6.65
N ALA A 79 10.05 -6.49 -6.43
CA ALA A 79 9.98 -5.88 -5.11
C ALA A 79 8.54 -5.87 -4.59
N LEU A 80 7.59 -5.40 -5.41
CA LEU A 80 6.19 -5.35 -5.03
C LEU A 80 5.62 -6.75 -4.78
N ASP A 81 5.87 -7.73 -5.65
CA ASP A 81 5.37 -9.10 -5.46
C ASP A 81 5.81 -9.70 -4.12
N ARG A 82 7.10 -9.56 -3.78
CA ARG A 82 7.61 -10.05 -2.48
C ARG A 82 7.05 -9.33 -1.28
N LEU A 83 6.85 -8.01 -1.37
CA LEU A 83 6.30 -7.20 -0.28
C LEU A 83 4.81 -7.46 -0.06
N LEU A 84 4.04 -7.60 -1.14
CA LEU A 84 2.63 -7.96 -1.06
C LEU A 84 2.46 -9.35 -0.44
N LEU A 85 3.29 -10.32 -0.84
CA LEU A 85 3.30 -11.66 -0.24
C LEU A 85 3.72 -11.66 1.24
N SER A 86 4.65 -10.80 1.67
CA SER A 86 5.03 -10.69 3.08
C SER A 86 3.91 -10.06 3.91
N GLN A 87 3.30 -8.97 3.41
CA GLN A 87 2.18 -8.31 4.09
C GLN A 87 0.96 -9.19 4.21
N ASN A 88 0.57 -9.90 3.14
CA ASN A 88 -0.54 -10.84 3.19
C ASN A 88 -0.31 -11.94 4.23
N ARG A 89 0.91 -12.47 4.33
CA ARG A 89 1.26 -13.46 5.37
C ARG A 89 1.23 -12.86 6.77
N TRP A 90 1.73 -11.64 6.95
CA TRP A 90 1.70 -10.95 8.23
C TRP A 90 0.27 -10.66 8.69
N LEU A 91 -0.61 -10.20 7.79
CA LEU A 91 -2.03 -9.97 8.08
C LEU A 91 -2.74 -11.28 8.46
N GLN A 92 -2.47 -12.38 7.75
CA GLN A 92 -2.99 -13.70 8.09
C GLN A 92 -2.50 -14.18 9.47
N ALA A 93 -1.23 -13.96 9.81
CA ALA A 93 -0.65 -14.39 11.08
C ALA A 93 -1.12 -13.52 12.28
N ASN A 94 -1.30 -12.22 12.08
CA ASN A 94 -1.71 -11.27 13.14
C ASN A 94 -3.23 -11.08 13.23
N GLY A 95 -4.01 -11.76 12.39
CA GLY A 95 -5.48 -11.72 12.41
C GLY A 95 -6.14 -12.42 13.61
N GLY A 96 -5.39 -13.04 14.52
CA GLY A 96 -5.95 -13.61 15.76
C GLY A 96 -7.05 -14.67 15.55
N GLY A 97 -7.05 -15.36 14.40
CA GLY A 97 -8.11 -16.30 14.01
C GLY A 97 -9.24 -15.71 13.15
N GLN A 98 -9.20 -14.41 12.82
CA GLN A 98 -10.06 -13.77 11.83
C GLN A 98 -9.21 -13.18 10.70
N PRO A 99 -9.55 -13.39 9.41
CA PRO A 99 -8.70 -12.96 8.31
C PRO A 99 -8.72 -11.43 8.16
N LEU A 100 -7.64 -10.77 8.56
CA LEU A 100 -7.31 -9.43 8.09
C LEU A 100 -7.01 -9.55 6.58
N LEU A 101 -7.91 -9.03 5.75
CA LEU A 101 -7.81 -9.09 4.30
C LEU A 101 -7.84 -7.65 3.76
N THR A 102 -6.87 -7.29 2.93
CA THR A 102 -6.88 -6.02 2.20
C THR A 102 -6.52 -6.33 0.76
N THR A 103 -7.35 -5.90 -0.19
CA THR A 103 -6.98 -6.04 -1.61
C THR A 103 -6.00 -4.92 -1.96
N LEU A 104 -4.81 -5.31 -2.39
CA LEU A 104 -3.79 -4.40 -2.93
C LEU A 104 -3.64 -4.71 -4.41
N THR A 105 -3.84 -3.71 -5.26
CA THR A 105 -3.55 -3.82 -6.69
C THR A 105 -2.42 -2.87 -7.02
N ALA A 106 -1.36 -3.39 -7.65
CA ALA A 106 -0.26 -2.62 -8.19
C ALA A 106 -0.33 -2.68 -9.72
N CYS A 107 -0.17 -1.53 -10.38
CA CYS A 107 -0.04 -1.41 -11.84
C CYS A 107 1.37 -0.93 -12.18
#